data_AF-A0A965I752-F1
#
_entry.id   AF-A0A965I752-F1
#
_cell.length_a   1.000
_cell.length_b   1.000
_cell.length_c   1.000
_cell.angle_alpha   90.00
_cell.angle_beta   90.00
_cell.angle_gamma   90.00
#
_symmetry.space_group_name_H-M   'P 1'
#
loop_
_entity.id
_entity.type
_entity.pdbx_description
1 polymer ?
#
loop_
_entity_poly.entity_id
_entity_poly.type
_entity_poly.pdbx_seq_one_letter_code
_entity_poly.pdbx_strand_id
1 'polypeptide(L)'
;MTILIFGLPGSGKTTLANKLAKKLDATHLNADQVREQFQDWDFSYEGRVRQAQRMAELAANCDNQFVILDFVCPTATLRDIVGADITVFMDTIAEGRYEDTNRLFEVPQPS
;
A
#
# COMPACT_ATOMS: atom_id res chain seq x y z
N MET A 1 13.24 7.86 -1.27
CA MET A 1 13.13 6.39 -1.38
C MET A 1 11.78 5.97 -0.83
N THR A 2 11.01 5.23 -1.63
CA THR A 2 9.65 4.80 -1.32
C THR A 2 9.65 3.33 -0.94
N ILE A 3 9.09 3.01 0.22
CA ILE A 3 8.92 1.65 0.72
C ILE A 3 7.43 1.35 0.71
N LEU A 4 7.03 0.34 -0.03
CA LEU A 4 5.67 -0.15 -0.02
C LEU A 4 5.51 -1.32 0.95
N ILE A 5 4.68 -1.16 1.99
CA ILE A 5 4.22 -2.24 2.85
C ILE A 5 2.80 -2.63 2.42
N PHE A 6 2.63 -3.85 1.94
CA PHE A 6 1.36 -4.33 1.42
C PHE A 6 0.97 -5.70 1.97
N GLY A 7 -0.31 -6.04 1.83
CA GLY A 7 -0.87 -7.30 2.33
C GLY A 7 -2.36 -7.19 2.61
N LEU A 8 -2.96 -8.32 2.95
CA LEU A 8 -4.40 -8.41 3.21
C LEU A 8 -4.82 -7.55 4.43
N PRO A 9 -6.06 -7.03 4.44
CA PRO A 9 -6.61 -6.35 5.61
C PRO A 9 -6.54 -7.24 6.86
N GLY A 10 -5.89 -6.73 7.92
CA GLY A 10 -5.64 -7.49 9.14
C GLY A 10 -4.22 -8.07 9.27
N SER A 11 -3.38 -8.00 8.22
CA SER A 11 -2.01 -8.55 8.25
C SER A 11 -1.02 -7.81 9.17
N GLY A 12 -1.43 -6.71 9.81
CA GLY A 12 -0.55 -5.90 10.65
C GLY A 12 0.33 -4.89 9.90
N LYS A 13 0.14 -4.74 8.58
CA LYS A 13 0.86 -3.77 7.72
C LYS A 13 0.94 -2.35 8.30
N THR A 14 -0.17 -1.80 8.79
CA THR A 14 -0.23 -0.47 9.42
C THR A 14 0.60 -0.37 10.70
N THR A 15 0.65 -1.45 11.49
CA THR A 15 1.48 -1.48 12.71
C THR A 15 2.97 -1.48 12.37
N LEU A 16 3.38 -2.25 11.36
CA LEU A 16 4.75 -2.25 10.87
C LEU A 16 5.12 -0.87 10.29
N ALA A 17 4.27 -0.33 9.42
CA ALA A 17 4.47 0.96 8.77
C ALA A 17 4.68 2.10 9.79
N ASN A 18 3.82 2.18 10.81
CA ASN A 18 3.94 3.17 11.87
C ASN A 18 5.25 3.04 12.68
N LYS A 19 5.68 1.82 13.01
CA LYS A 19 6.93 1.59 13.75
C LYS A 19 8.14 1.91 12.88
N LEU A 20 8.11 1.55 11.60
CA LEU A 20 9.18 1.80 10.66
C LEU A 20 9.32 3.30 10.36
N ALA A 21 8.20 3.99 10.18
CA ALA A 21 8.17 5.44 9.94
C ALA A 21 8.86 6.21 11.07
N LYS A 22 8.53 5.87 12.33
CA LYS A 22 9.17 6.46 13.52
C LYS A 22 10.66 6.19 13.60
N LYS A 23 11.12 5.01 13.17
CA LYS A 23 12.54 4.63 13.21
C LYS A 23 13.36 5.32 12.12
N LEU A 24 12.76 5.56 10.95
CA LEU A 24 13.42 6.13 9.78
C LEU A 24 13.17 7.63 9.63
N ASP A 25 12.38 8.24 10.51
CA ASP A 25 11.86 9.61 10.34
C ASP A 25 11.19 9.81 8.95
N ALA A 26 10.40 8.81 8.57
CA ALA A 26 9.77 8.72 7.25
C ALA A 26 8.35 9.30 7.25
N THR A 27 7.93 9.84 6.11
CA THR A 27 6.51 10.15 5.88
C THR A 27 5.74 8.84 5.75
N HIS A 28 4.61 8.70 6.45
CA HIS A 28 3.73 7.53 6.36
C HIS A 28 2.42 7.92 5.68
N LEU A 29 2.16 7.31 4.52
CA LEU A 29 0.93 7.48 3.75
C LEU A 29 0.09 6.21 3.85
N ASN A 30 -1.07 6.31 4.49
CA ASN A 30 -2.03 5.21 4.60
C ASN A 30 -3.13 5.37 3.54
N ALA A 31 -3.45 4.31 2.79
CA ALA A 31 -4.42 4.42 1.70
C ALA A 31 -5.85 4.73 2.16
N ASP A 32 -6.30 4.26 3.32
CA ASP A 32 -7.67 4.56 3.77
C ASP A 32 -7.80 6.04 4.12
N GLN A 33 -6.76 6.63 4.73
CA GLN A 33 -6.69 8.08 4.98
C GLN A 33 -6.66 8.88 3.66
N VAL A 34 -5.90 8.42 2.65
CA VAL A 34 -5.88 9.07 1.34
C VAL A 34 -7.24 8.93 0.64
N ARG A 35 -7.96 7.80 0.75
CA ARG A 35 -9.31 7.67 0.21
C ARG A 35 -10.28 8.65 0.86
N GLU A 36 -10.18 8.82 2.18
CA GLU A 36 -10.99 9.78 2.93
C GLU A 36 -10.70 11.22 2.48
N GLN A 37 -9.43 11.60 2.35
CA GLN A 37 -9.01 12.94 1.90
C GLN A 37 -9.56 13.29 0.51
N PHE A 38 -9.61 12.33 -0.41
CA PHE A 38 -10.08 12.52 -1.78
C PHE A 38 -11.55 12.13 -1.98
N GLN A 39 -12.23 11.68 -0.92
CA GLN A 39 -13.60 11.15 -0.95
C GLN A 39 -13.82 10.06 -2.03
N ASP A 40 -12.79 9.24 -2.29
CA ASP A 40 -12.75 8.26 -3.37
C ASP A 40 -12.78 6.83 -2.83
N TRP A 41 -14.00 6.31 -2.70
CA TRP A 41 -14.29 4.94 -2.25
C TRP A 41 -14.60 3.98 -3.40
N ASP A 42 -14.12 4.29 -4.60
CA ASP A 42 -14.22 3.37 -5.73
C ASP A 42 -13.22 2.21 -5.57
N PHE A 43 -13.76 1.01 -5.38
CA PHE A 43 -13.01 -0.24 -5.26
C PHE A 43 -13.05 -1.08 -6.53
N SER A 44 -13.62 -0.56 -7.63
CA SER A 44 -13.46 -1.13 -8.96
C SER A 44 -11.98 -1.20 -9.36
N TYR A 45 -11.68 -1.93 -10.43
CA TYR A 45 -10.31 -1.99 -10.94
C TYR A 45 -9.78 -0.58 -11.28
N GLU A 46 -10.57 0.24 -11.97
CA GLU A 46 -10.20 1.62 -12.30
C GLU A 46 -10.01 2.49 -11.05
N GLY A 47 -10.87 2.34 -10.04
CA GLY A 47 -10.70 3.01 -8.74
C GLY A 47 -9.42 2.61 -8.01
N ARG A 48 -9.04 1.32 -8.08
CA ARG A 48 -7.76 0.82 -7.54
C ARG A 48 -6.55 1.36 -8.30
N VAL A 49 -6.63 1.45 -9.64
CA VAL A 49 -5.59 2.07 -10.47
C VAL A 49 -5.40 3.54 -10.10
N ARG A 50 -6.49 4.32 -10.03
CA ARG A 50 -6.43 5.73 -9.60
C ARG A 50 -5.84 5.87 -8.21
N GLN A 51 -6.24 5.00 -7.27
CA GLN A 51 -5.69 5.03 -5.92
C GLN A 51 -4.18 4.69 -5.91
N ALA A 52 -3.72 3.75 -6.72
CA ALA A 52 -2.30 3.43 -6.84
C ALA A 52 -1.50 4.61 -7.39
N GLN A 53 -1.97 5.25 -8.47
CA GLN A 53 -1.36 6.45 -9.05
C GLN A 53 -1.28 7.59 -8.04
N ARG A 54 -2.38 7.86 -7.34
CA ARG A 54 -2.45 8.91 -6.31
C ARG A 54 -1.45 8.67 -5.18
N MET A 55 -1.33 7.43 -4.71
CA MET A 55 -0.35 7.08 -3.67
C MET A 55 1.09 7.28 -4.15
N ALA A 56 1.38 6.94 -5.41
CA ALA A 56 2.68 7.16 -6.03
C ALA A 56 3.01 8.66 -6.15
N GLU A 57 2.06 9.46 -6.64
CA GLU A 57 2.19 10.91 -6.77
C GLU A 57 2.41 11.58 -5.41
N LEU A 58 1.63 11.22 -4.39
CA LEU A 58 1.79 11.75 -3.03
C LEU A 58 3.17 11.41 -2.47
N ALA A 59 3.67 10.19 -2.69
CA ALA A 59 5.00 9.80 -2.26
C ALA A 59 6.10 10.59 -2.97
N ALA A 60 5.97 10.80 -4.28
CA ALA A 60 6.94 11.56 -5.07
C ALA A 60 7.01 13.04 -4.68
N ASN A 61 5.94 13.60 -4.11
CA ASN A 61 5.87 14.99 -3.65
C ASN A 61 6.26 15.17 -2.17
N CYS A 62 6.75 14.13 -1.50
CA CYS A 62 7.26 14.24 -0.13
C CYS A 62 8.76 14.60 -0.13
N ASP A 63 9.16 15.55 0.70
CA ASP A 63 10.56 15.97 0.82
C ASP A 63 11.43 15.03 1.71
N ASN A 64 10.80 14.10 2.43
CA ASN A 64 11.49 13.17 3.31
C ASN A 64 12.35 12.16 2.52
N GLN A 65 13.52 11.81 3.08
CA GLN A 65 14.40 10.79 2.51
C GLN A 65 13.69 9.45 2.31
N PHE A 66 12.82 9.08 3.25
CA PHE A 66 12.04 7.86 3.24
C PHE A 66 10.54 8.19 3.24
N VAL A 67 9.78 7.47 2.41
CA VAL A 67 8.33 7.50 2.39
C VAL A 67 7.82 6.06 2.49
N ILE A 68 6.87 5.83 3.38
CA ILE A 68 6.27 4.51 3.61
C ILE A 68 4.82 4.55 3.16
N LEU A 69 4.47 3.66 2.24
CA LEU A 69 3.10 3.43 1.80
C LEU A 69 2.52 2.21 2.53
N ASP A 70 1.32 2.35 3.09
CA ASP A 70 0.54 1.27 3.71
C ASP A 70 -0.81 1.13 2.99
N PHE A 71 -0.94 0.07 2.17
CA PHE A 71 -2.19 -0.24 1.47
C PHE A 71 -2.27 -1.70 1.02
N VAL A 72 -3.44 -2.15 0.55
CA VAL A 72 -3.62 -3.58 0.18
C VAL A 72 -2.80 -3.98 -1.05
N CYS A 73 -2.80 -3.16 -2.11
CA CYS A 73 -2.09 -3.40 -3.39
C CYS A 73 -2.19 -4.86 -3.92
N PRO A 74 -3.39 -5.33 -4.25
CA PRO A 74 -3.61 -6.76 -4.42
C PRO A 74 -2.89 -7.36 -5.63
N THR A 75 -2.68 -6.61 -6.73
CA THR A 75 -2.14 -7.17 -7.98
C THR A 75 -0.75 -6.63 -8.31
N ALA A 76 0.01 -7.37 -9.11
CA ALA A 76 1.34 -6.98 -9.59
C ALA A 76 1.27 -5.67 -10.37
N THR A 77 0.30 -5.52 -11.27
CA THR A 77 0.08 -4.28 -12.03
C THR A 77 -0.06 -3.04 -11.14
N LEU A 78 -0.79 -3.15 -10.02
CA LEU A 78 -0.96 -2.02 -9.10
C LEU A 78 0.33 -1.72 -8.33
N ARG A 79 1.12 -2.74 -8.01
CA ARG A 79 2.45 -2.58 -7.39
C ARG A 79 3.43 -1.90 -8.35
N ASP A 80 3.39 -2.28 -9.63
CA ASP A 80 4.20 -1.66 -10.68
C ASP A 80 3.83 -0.19 -10.92
N ILE A 81 2.53 0.13 -10.92
CA ILE A 81 2.04 1.52 -11.00
C ILE A 81 2.59 2.37 -9.85
N VAL A 82 2.68 1.79 -8.65
CA VAL A 82 3.22 2.50 -7.49
C VAL A 82 4.72 2.69 -7.57
N GLY A 83 5.44 1.75 -8.21
CA GLY A 83 6.86 1.93 -8.52
C GLY A 83 7.73 2.18 -7.30
N ALA A 84 7.44 1.51 -6.18
CA ALA A 84 8.22 1.65 -4.95
C ALA A 84 9.63 1.04 -5.10
N ASP A 85 10.64 1.68 -4.50
CA ASP A 85 12.02 1.19 -4.51
C ASP A 85 12.17 -0.13 -3.74
N ILE A 86 11.40 -0.30 -2.67
CA ILE A 86 11.37 -1.50 -1.84
C ILE A 86 9.92 -1.91 -1.64
N THR A 87 9.64 -3.22 -1.75
CA THR A 87 8.34 -3.78 -1.38
C THR A 87 8.49 -4.75 -0.20
N VAL A 88 7.52 -4.71 0.71
CA VAL A 88 7.45 -5.55 1.90
C VAL A 88 6.07 -6.20 1.93
N PHE A 89 6.02 -7.50 1.62
CA PHE A 89 4.80 -8.28 1.68
C PHE A 89 4.55 -8.80 3.10
N MET A 90 3.40 -8.42 3.67
CA MET A 90 2.94 -8.87 4.97
C MET A 90 2.15 -10.19 4.83
N ASP A 91 2.88 -11.28 4.68
CA ASP A 91 2.36 -12.66 4.60
C ASP A 91 2.04 -13.27 5.97
N THR A 92 1.34 -12.54 6.83
CA THR A 92 1.06 -12.97 8.22
C THR A 92 -0.27 -13.67 8.37
N ILE A 93 -1.11 -13.64 7.33
CA ILE A 93 -2.44 -14.25 7.29
C ILE A 93 -2.68 -14.88 5.91
N ALA A 94 -3.33 -16.03 5.89
CA ALA A 94 -3.72 -16.69 4.64
C ALA A 94 -4.93 -16.00 3.98
N GLU A 95 -5.86 -15.47 4.79
CA GLU A 95 -7.09 -14.84 4.32
C GLU A 95 -7.45 -13.63 5.18
N GLY A 96 -7.93 -12.57 4.54
CA GLY A 96 -8.47 -11.39 5.19
C GLY A 96 -9.99 -11.47 5.34
N ARG A 97 -10.57 -10.44 5.98
CA ARG A 97 -12.02 -10.37 6.26
C ARG A 97 -12.92 -10.05 5.04
N TYR A 98 -12.34 -9.84 3.86
CA TYR A 98 -13.08 -9.46 2.64
C TYR A 98 -12.78 -10.46 1.52
N GLU A 99 -13.78 -11.25 1.15
CA GLU A 99 -13.62 -12.36 0.20
C GLU A 99 -13.27 -11.88 -1.22
N ASP A 100 -13.85 -10.77 -1.67
CA ASP A 100 -13.54 -10.13 -2.96
C ASP A 100 -12.06 -9.74 -3.06
N THR A 101 -11.49 -9.24 -1.96
CA THR A 101 -10.08 -8.85 -1.87
C THR A 101 -9.19 -10.09 -1.83
N ASN A 102 -9.58 -11.14 -1.10
CA ASN A 102 -8.83 -12.40 -1.06
C ASN A 102 -8.73 -13.02 -2.46
N ARG A 103 -9.84 -13.05 -3.22
CA ARG A 103 -9.88 -13.59 -4.59
C ARG A 103 -9.03 -12.79 -5.58
N LEU A 104 -8.89 -11.49 -5.36
CA LEU A 104 -8.10 -10.59 -6.22
C LEU A 104 -6.61 -10.58 -5.87
N PHE A 105 -6.23 -11.02 -4.67
CA PHE A 105 -4.88 -10.85 -4.17
C PHE A 105 -3.90 -11.81 -4.85
N GLU A 106 -2.93 -11.25 -5.56
CA GLU A 106 -1.82 -11.96 -6.18
C GLU A 106 -0.63 -11.96 -5.22
N VAL A 107 -0.30 -13.13 -4.70
CA VAL A 107 0.91 -13.34 -3.88
C VAL A 107 2.15 -13.01 -4.72
N PRO A 108 3.05 -12.13 -4.25
CA PRO A 108 4.25 -11.78 -4.99
C PRO A 108 5.19 -12.98 -5.10
N GLN A 109 5.89 -13.09 -6.23
CA GLN A 109 7.01 -14.02 -6.34
C GLN A 109 8.22 -13.46 -5.60
N PRO A 110 9.07 -14.31 -4.98
CA PRO A 110 10.35 -13.87 -4.44
C PRO A 110 11.18 -13.20 -5.53
N SER A 111 11.74 -12.03 -5.23
CA SER A 111 12.67 -11.28 -6.08
C SER A 111 14.09 -11.84 -6.01
#